data_AF-A0A7V8YX97-F1
#
_entry.id   AF-A0A7V8YX97-F1
#
_cell.length_a   1.000
_cell.length_b   1.000
_cell.length_c   1.000
_cell.angle_alpha   90.00
_cell.angle_beta   90.00
_cell.angle_gamma   90.00
#
_symmetry.space_group_name_H-M   'P 1'
#
loop_
_entity.id
_entity.type
_entity.pdbx_description
1 polymer ?
#
loop_
_entity_poly.entity_id
_entity_poly.type
_entity_poly.pdbx_seq_one_letter_code
_entity_poly.pdbx_strand_id
1 'polypeptide(L)'
;MSGDLQIENLDMKKKGKGFTEDIAKFFENPSRESLREVLKNNFGEFPNIDFKENFSSGAKLARHVLAIANSGGGCLVFGVAEKPDKSFEPSGLADLKDKADITRSIEKFLPSSLLINEDIAILDCSYAEAEYPTLKGKKFQLIVI
;
A
#
# COMPACT_ATOMS: atom_id res chain seq x y z
N MET A 1 34.52 -31.88 20.69
CA MET A 1 33.21 -31.74 20.01
C MET A 1 32.28 -30.98 20.92
N SER A 2 32.07 -29.70 20.67
CA SER A 2 30.93 -28.90 21.18
C SER A 2 31.15 -27.47 20.70
N GLY A 3 30.56 -27.15 19.57
CA GLY A 3 30.55 -25.83 18.98
C GLY A 3 29.63 -25.94 17.79
N ASP A 4 28.35 -25.66 18.01
CA ASP A 4 27.35 -25.26 17.03
C ASP A 4 25.97 -25.33 17.69
N LEU A 5 25.60 -24.24 18.39
CA LEU A 5 24.23 -24.02 18.87
C LEU A 5 24.05 -22.55 19.26
N GLN A 6 24.45 -21.61 18.40
CA GLN A 6 24.20 -20.18 18.63
C GLN A 6 23.89 -19.33 17.39
N ILE A 7 23.81 -19.90 16.19
CA ILE A 7 23.56 -19.14 14.94
C ILE A 7 22.16 -19.41 14.37
N GLU A 8 21.10 -19.31 15.18
CA GLU A 8 19.72 -19.29 14.63
C GLU A 8 18.80 -18.27 15.33
N ASN A 9 19.20 -17.70 16.47
CA ASN A 9 18.35 -16.80 17.26
C ASN A 9 18.55 -15.29 16.99
N LEU A 10 19.53 -14.92 16.16
CA LEU A 10 19.82 -13.51 15.85
C LEU A 10 18.96 -12.95 14.71
N ASP A 11 18.48 -13.79 13.78
CA ASP A 11 17.67 -13.34 12.64
C ASP A 11 16.18 -13.11 12.98
N MET A 12 15.66 -13.70 14.07
CA MET A 12 14.29 -13.46 14.51
C MET A 12 14.11 -12.13 15.27
N LYS A 13 15.18 -11.59 15.88
CA LYS A 13 15.11 -10.33 16.65
C LYS A 13 15.17 -9.05 15.80
N LYS A 14 15.65 -9.12 14.56
CA LYS A 14 15.70 -7.96 13.64
C LYS A 14 14.43 -7.79 12.80
N LYS A 15 13.66 -8.86 12.56
CA LYS A 15 12.46 -8.84 11.70
C LYS A 15 11.31 -7.96 12.22
N GLY A 16 11.18 -7.76 13.52
CA GLY A 16 10.03 -7.05 14.11
C GLY A 16 10.20 -5.55 14.34
N LYS A 17 11.45 -5.02 14.33
CA LYS A 17 11.71 -3.65 14.78
C LYS A 17 11.73 -2.61 13.65
N GLY A 18 12.27 -2.96 12.48
CA GLY A 18 12.30 -2.07 11.30
C GLY A 18 11.01 -2.08 10.49
N PHE A 19 10.34 -3.22 10.39
CA PHE A 19 9.13 -3.40 9.57
C PHE A 19 7.94 -2.56 10.05
N THR A 20 7.63 -2.61 11.36
CA THR A 20 6.59 -1.77 11.97
C THR A 20 6.93 -0.28 11.85
N GLU A 21 8.22 0.05 11.86
CA GLU A 21 8.71 1.42 11.73
C GLU A 21 8.51 1.98 10.31
N ASP A 22 8.74 1.18 9.27
CA ASP A 22 8.51 1.60 7.88
C ASP A 22 7.02 1.83 7.58
N ILE A 23 6.14 1.00 8.13
CA ILE A 23 4.69 1.19 8.05
C ILE A 23 4.26 2.44 8.80
N ALA A 24 4.77 2.65 10.02
CA ALA A 24 4.48 3.87 10.79
C ALA A 24 4.91 5.12 10.01
N LYS A 25 6.14 5.13 9.48
CA LYS A 25 6.67 6.22 8.64
C LYS A 25 5.83 6.44 7.38
N PHE A 26 5.33 5.35 6.77
CA PHE A 26 4.44 5.44 5.62
C PHE A 26 3.13 6.13 5.98
N PHE A 27 2.51 5.81 7.11
CA PHE A 27 1.27 6.48 7.53
C PHE A 27 1.48 7.90 8.05
N GLU A 28 2.62 8.19 8.67
CA GLU A 28 2.99 9.56 9.07
C GLU A 28 3.22 10.48 7.86
N ASN A 29 3.85 9.96 6.80
CA ASN A 29 4.12 10.71 5.59
C ASN A 29 4.06 9.80 4.35
N PRO A 30 2.86 9.55 3.81
CA PRO A 30 2.70 8.72 2.63
C PRO A 30 3.34 9.38 1.41
N SER A 31 4.33 8.71 0.83
CA SER A 31 5.14 9.25 -0.27
C SER A 31 5.67 8.12 -1.14
N ARG A 32 6.26 8.49 -2.28
CA ARG A 32 6.95 7.54 -3.17
C ARG A 32 8.10 6.85 -2.45
N GLU A 33 8.81 7.56 -1.59
CA GLU A 33 9.93 7.05 -0.81
C GLU A 33 9.45 6.07 0.26
N SER A 34 8.43 6.44 1.06
CA SER A 34 7.93 5.56 2.10
C SER A 34 7.23 4.33 1.52
N LEU A 35 6.47 4.45 0.42
CA LEU A 35 5.90 3.30 -0.29
C LEU A 35 6.99 2.34 -0.79
N ARG A 36 8.14 2.86 -1.26
CA ARG A 36 9.25 2.02 -1.72
C ARG A 36 9.74 1.10 -0.61
N GLU A 37 9.88 1.64 0.60
CA GLU A 37 10.33 0.84 1.75
C GLU A 37 9.28 -0.20 2.17
N VAL A 38 7.98 0.15 2.13
CA VAL A 38 6.88 -0.82 2.32
C VAL A 38 6.97 -1.97 1.30
N LEU A 39 7.17 -1.65 0.02
CA LEU A 39 7.23 -2.66 -1.05
C LEU A 39 8.53 -3.48 -1.07
N LYS A 40 9.62 -2.99 -0.44
CA LYS A 40 10.91 -3.71 -0.33
C LYS A 40 10.91 -4.76 0.78
N ASN A 41 10.32 -4.44 1.93
CA ASN A 41 10.46 -5.22 3.18
C ASN A 41 9.45 -6.36 3.34
N ASN A 42 8.92 -6.83 2.21
CA ASN A 42 8.08 -8.01 2.04
C ASN A 42 6.57 -7.80 2.22
N PHE A 43 5.86 -8.49 1.34
CA PHE A 43 4.46 -8.35 0.98
C PHE A 43 3.54 -9.13 1.93
N GLY A 44 3.46 -8.70 3.18
CA GLY A 44 2.43 -9.20 4.10
C GLY A 44 1.07 -8.55 3.81
N GLU A 45 -0.01 -9.20 4.23
CA GLU A 45 -1.27 -8.50 4.45
C GLU A 45 -1.15 -7.66 5.73
N PHE A 46 -1.58 -6.40 5.65
CA PHE A 46 -1.66 -5.53 6.81
C PHE A 46 -3.12 -5.20 7.09
N PRO A 47 -3.54 -5.08 8.35
CA PRO A 47 -4.93 -4.73 8.68
C PRO A 47 -5.39 -3.41 8.06
N ASN A 48 -4.45 -2.49 7.85
CA ASN A 48 -4.66 -1.12 7.41
C ASN A 48 -4.10 -0.82 6.01
N ILE A 49 -3.57 -1.81 5.29
CA ILE A 49 -3.16 -1.65 3.89
C ILE A 49 -3.83 -2.73 3.05
N ASP A 50 -4.63 -2.31 2.07
CA ASP A 50 -5.25 -3.21 1.09
C ASP A 50 -4.55 -3.06 -0.26
N PHE A 51 -3.93 -4.15 -0.75
CA PHE A 51 -3.26 -4.20 -2.04
C PHE A 51 -4.24 -4.60 -3.15
N LYS A 52 -4.15 -3.92 -4.28
CA LYS A 52 -4.94 -4.21 -5.48
C LYS A 52 -4.06 -4.10 -6.72
N GLU A 53 -4.25 -5.04 -7.64
CA GLU A 53 -3.51 -5.00 -8.90
C GLU A 53 -3.98 -3.81 -9.75
N ASN A 54 -5.29 -3.62 -9.85
CA ASN A 54 -5.92 -2.59 -10.66
C ASN A 54 -7.15 -1.99 -9.94
N PHE A 55 -7.57 -0.82 -10.41
CA PHE A 55 -8.84 -0.22 -9.99
C PHE A 55 -10.03 -1.10 -10.36
N SER A 56 -10.97 -1.25 -9.43
CA SER A 56 -12.27 -1.87 -9.69
C SER A 56 -13.33 -0.81 -10.03
N SER A 57 -14.58 -1.25 -10.25
CA SER A 57 -15.72 -0.33 -10.44
C SER A 57 -15.87 0.63 -9.26
N GLY A 58 -16.38 1.85 -9.49
CA GLY A 58 -16.58 2.87 -8.45
C GLY A 58 -17.32 2.37 -7.21
N ALA A 59 -18.41 1.60 -7.38
CA ALA A 59 -19.15 1.03 -6.25
C ALA A 59 -18.32 0.04 -5.39
N LYS A 60 -17.53 -0.82 -6.04
CA LYS A 60 -16.64 -1.76 -5.33
C LYS A 60 -15.48 -1.03 -4.65
N LEU A 61 -14.89 -0.06 -5.34
CA LEU A 61 -13.86 0.80 -4.78
C LEU A 61 -14.35 1.54 -3.54
N ALA A 62 -15.53 2.17 -3.62
CA ALA A 62 -16.13 2.88 -2.49
C ALA A 62 -16.37 1.96 -1.27
N ARG A 63 -16.76 0.69 -1.49
CA ARG A 63 -16.90 -0.28 -0.40
C ARG A 63 -15.57 -0.54 0.31
N HIS A 64 -14.46 -0.65 -0.41
CA HIS A 64 -13.16 -0.80 0.21
C HIS A 64 -12.76 0.46 0.99
N VAL A 65 -12.97 1.65 0.41
CA VAL A 65 -12.72 2.93 1.08
C VAL A 65 -13.51 3.05 2.39
N LEU A 66 -14.81 2.71 2.37
CA LEU A 66 -15.65 2.70 3.57
C LEU A 66 -15.18 1.69 4.62
N ALA A 67 -14.78 0.49 4.19
CA ALA A 67 -14.30 -0.53 5.11
C ALA A 67 -13.05 -0.06 5.86
N ILE A 68 -12.13 0.61 5.17
CA ILE A 68 -10.91 1.18 5.77
C ILE A 68 -11.25 2.36 6.68
N ALA A 69 -12.08 3.31 6.22
CA ALA A 69 -12.52 4.45 7.03
C ALA A 69 -13.16 4.01 8.35
N ASN A 70 -14.02 3.00 8.32
CA ASN A 70 -14.70 2.47 9.49
C ASN A 70 -13.79 1.66 10.43
N SER A 71 -12.59 1.29 9.97
CA SER A 71 -11.62 0.49 10.72
C SER A 71 -10.51 1.33 11.37
N GLY A 72 -10.66 2.67 11.33
CA GLY A 72 -9.69 3.61 11.91
C GLY A 72 -8.69 4.20 10.90
N GLY A 73 -9.01 4.15 9.61
CA GLY A 73 -8.18 4.68 8.53
C GLY A 73 -7.22 3.63 7.96
N GLY A 74 -6.45 4.01 6.95
CA GLY A 74 -5.54 3.12 6.25
C GLY A 74 -5.24 3.55 4.82
N CYS A 75 -4.83 2.60 3.98
CA CYS A 75 -4.44 2.88 2.62
C CYS A 75 -4.84 1.76 1.65
N LEU A 76 -5.43 2.13 0.51
CA LEU A 76 -5.47 1.27 -0.66
C LEU A 76 -4.28 1.56 -1.56
N VAL A 77 -3.54 0.52 -1.95
CA VAL A 77 -2.41 0.62 -2.86
C VAL A 77 -2.71 -0.14 -4.14
N PHE A 78 -2.71 0.57 -5.27
CA PHE A 78 -2.94 0.05 -6.61
C PHE A 78 -1.62 -0.18 -7.36
N GLY A 79 -1.58 -1.25 -8.17
CA GLY A 79 -0.38 -1.70 -8.88
C GLY A 79 0.37 -2.83 -8.17
N VAL A 80 -0.30 -3.57 -7.29
CA VAL A 80 0.29 -4.70 -6.55
C VAL A 80 -0.58 -5.94 -6.76
N ALA A 81 -0.03 -6.96 -7.43
CA ALA A 81 -0.72 -8.21 -7.72
C ALA A 81 -0.63 -9.17 -6.52
N GLU A 82 -1.74 -9.81 -6.18
CA GLU A 82 -1.76 -10.94 -5.23
C GLU A 82 -1.63 -12.25 -6.01
N LYS A 83 -0.62 -13.05 -5.68
CA LYS A 83 -0.36 -14.34 -6.31
C LYS A 83 -1.22 -15.45 -5.70
N PRO A 84 -1.36 -16.59 -6.40
CA PRO A 84 -2.10 -17.75 -5.86
C PRO A 84 -1.57 -18.26 -4.51
N ASP A 85 -0.29 -18.03 -4.21
CA ASP A 85 0.37 -18.40 -2.95
C ASP A 85 0.19 -17.35 -1.83
N LYS A 86 -0.66 -16.34 -2.03
CA LYS A 86 -0.90 -15.22 -1.11
C LYS A 86 0.29 -14.28 -0.91
N SER A 87 1.36 -14.44 -1.68
CA SER A 87 2.38 -13.40 -1.78
C SER A 87 1.89 -12.26 -2.65
N PHE A 88 2.43 -11.05 -2.44
CA PHE A 88 2.19 -9.96 -3.37
C PHE A 88 3.43 -9.65 -4.21
N GLU A 89 3.20 -9.06 -5.37
CA GLU A 89 4.24 -8.61 -6.29
C GLU A 89 3.89 -7.20 -6.79
N PRO A 90 4.84 -6.26 -6.85
CA PRO A 90 4.59 -4.96 -7.46
C PRO A 90 4.44 -5.20 -8.96
N SER A 91 3.23 -5.15 -9.50
CA SER A 91 2.98 -5.32 -10.94
C SER A 91 3.00 -3.98 -11.69
N GLY A 92 2.64 -2.91 -10.99
CA GLY A 92 2.45 -1.57 -11.54
C GLY A 92 1.13 -1.43 -12.30
N LEU A 93 0.69 -0.18 -12.44
CA LEU A 93 -0.42 0.21 -13.29
C LEU A 93 0.09 0.55 -14.69
N ALA A 94 -0.72 0.25 -15.71
CA ALA A 94 -0.46 0.72 -17.07
C ALA A 94 -0.43 2.27 -17.09
N ASP A 95 -1.46 2.87 -16.51
CA ASP A 95 -1.64 4.32 -16.45
C ASP A 95 -2.19 4.78 -15.10
N LEU A 96 -1.86 6.02 -14.76
CA LEU A 96 -2.40 6.71 -13.60
C LEU A 96 -3.75 7.29 -14.00
N LYS A 97 -4.79 7.05 -13.20
CA LYS A 97 -6.09 7.68 -13.40
C LYS A 97 -6.05 9.12 -12.91
N ASP A 98 -6.82 10.00 -13.52
CA ASP A 98 -7.00 11.35 -12.99
C ASP A 98 -7.63 11.30 -11.59
N LYS A 99 -7.10 12.11 -10.66
CA LYS A 99 -7.55 12.09 -9.26
C LYS A 99 -9.02 12.51 -9.14
N ALA A 100 -9.47 13.46 -9.95
CA ALA A 100 -10.86 13.88 -9.94
C ALA A 100 -11.78 12.81 -10.53
N ASP A 101 -11.31 12.02 -11.49
CA ASP A 101 -12.05 10.84 -11.98
C ASP A 101 -12.20 9.76 -10.90
N ILE A 102 -11.13 9.49 -10.14
CA ILE A 102 -11.19 8.56 -9.00
C ILE A 102 -12.21 9.08 -7.98
N THR A 103 -12.12 10.34 -7.57
CA THR A 103 -13.05 10.96 -6.60
C THR A 103 -14.50 10.88 -7.10
N ARG A 104 -14.78 11.31 -8.34
CA ARG A 104 -16.13 11.22 -8.93
C ARG A 104 -16.67 9.80 -8.99
N SER A 105 -15.80 8.81 -9.15
CA SER A 105 -16.21 7.41 -9.22
C SER A 105 -16.70 6.85 -7.88
N ILE A 106 -16.27 7.46 -6.76
CA ILE A 106 -16.60 6.99 -5.40
C ILE A 106 -17.51 7.95 -4.63
N GLU A 107 -17.51 9.25 -4.92
CA GLU A 107 -18.19 10.29 -4.12
C GLU A 107 -19.69 10.00 -3.90
N LYS A 108 -20.38 9.42 -4.89
CA LYS A 108 -21.82 9.10 -4.82
C LYS A 108 -22.14 7.94 -3.87
N PHE A 109 -21.12 7.20 -3.45
CA PHE A 109 -21.24 6.03 -2.59
C PHE A 109 -20.69 6.28 -1.18
N LEU A 110 -20.09 7.45 -0.94
CA LEU A 110 -19.46 7.81 0.32
C LEU A 110 -20.30 8.86 1.08
N PRO A 111 -20.30 8.84 2.42
CA PRO A 111 -20.95 9.86 3.21
C PRO A 111 -20.23 11.20 3.01
N SER A 112 -20.99 12.29 2.94
CA SER A 112 -20.44 13.65 2.74
C SER A 112 -19.41 14.04 3.79
N SER A 113 -19.50 13.51 5.01
CA SER A 113 -18.52 13.76 6.08
C SER A 113 -17.10 13.33 5.69
N LEU A 114 -16.95 12.16 5.05
CA LEU A 114 -15.64 11.63 4.62
C LEU A 114 -15.06 12.44 3.45
N LEU A 115 -15.93 13.06 2.64
CA LEU A 115 -15.54 13.88 1.50
C LEU A 115 -15.18 15.32 1.90
N ILE A 116 -15.89 15.89 2.87
CA ILE A 116 -15.74 17.28 3.31
C ILE A 116 -14.49 17.47 4.19
N ASN A 117 -14.13 16.46 4.98
CA ASN A 117 -13.02 16.55 5.93
C ASN A 117 -11.63 16.42 5.30
N GLU A 118 -11.53 16.24 3.98
CA GLU A 118 -10.28 15.91 3.29
C GLU A 118 -9.59 14.64 3.82
N ASP A 119 -10.36 13.75 4.47
CA ASP A 119 -9.87 12.48 5.03
C ASP A 119 -9.34 11.54 3.94
N ILE A 120 -9.62 11.81 2.65
CA ILE A 120 -9.16 11.00 1.52
C ILE A 120 -8.08 11.75 0.73
N ALA A 121 -6.87 11.19 0.70
CA ALA A 121 -5.77 11.69 -0.13
C ALA A 121 -5.42 10.69 -1.25
N ILE A 122 -5.33 11.18 -2.48
CA ILE A 122 -4.93 10.38 -3.66
C ILE A 122 -3.50 10.75 -4.06
N LEU A 123 -2.60 9.75 -4.05
CA LEU A 123 -1.19 9.94 -4.35
C LEU A 123 -0.76 9.13 -5.57
N ASP A 124 0.13 9.73 -6.37
CA ASP A 124 0.70 9.13 -7.55
C ASP A 124 2.17 8.81 -7.29
N CYS A 125 2.55 7.55 -7.44
CA CYS A 125 3.92 7.08 -7.18
C CYS A 125 4.49 6.44 -8.45
N SER A 126 5.39 7.16 -9.14
CA SER A 126 6.06 6.65 -10.34
C SER A 126 7.55 6.44 -10.11
N TYR A 127 8.05 5.29 -10.54
CA TYR A 127 9.44 4.86 -10.34
C TYR A 127 10.19 4.78 -11.67
N ALA A 128 10.32 5.92 -12.37
CA ALA A 128 10.97 5.99 -13.69
C ALA A 128 12.38 5.40 -13.68
N GLU A 129 13.20 5.87 -12.74
CA GLU A 129 14.47 5.24 -12.37
C GLU A 129 14.37 4.84 -10.90
N ALA A 130 14.60 3.56 -10.62
CA ALA A 130 14.60 3.02 -9.28
C ALA A 130 15.85 2.17 -9.09
N GLU A 131 16.50 2.36 -7.94
CA GLU A 131 17.59 1.50 -7.47
C GLU A 131 17.10 0.05 -7.27
N TYR A 132 15.79 -0.13 -7.02
CA TYR A 132 15.19 -1.44 -6.86
C TYR A 132 14.62 -1.94 -8.20
N PRO A 133 15.20 -3.01 -8.79
CA PRO A 133 14.85 -3.45 -10.14
C PRO A 133 13.37 -3.79 -10.32
N THR A 134 12.70 -4.30 -9.28
CA THR A 134 11.30 -4.72 -9.38
C THR A 134 10.33 -3.54 -9.44
N LEU A 135 10.73 -2.33 -9.08
CA LEU A 135 9.88 -1.13 -9.15
C LEU A 135 10.17 -0.28 -10.39
N LYS A 136 11.30 -0.50 -11.06
CA LYS A 136 11.73 0.31 -12.19
C LYS A 136 10.67 0.32 -13.30
N GLY A 137 10.29 1.52 -13.73
CA GLY A 137 9.28 1.77 -14.76
C GLY A 137 7.84 1.61 -14.29
N LYS A 138 7.59 1.24 -13.02
CA LYS A 138 6.24 0.98 -12.52
C LYS A 138 5.59 2.22 -11.93
N LYS A 139 4.27 2.27 -12.08
CA LYS A 139 3.39 3.32 -11.57
C LYS A 139 2.47 2.72 -10.53
N PHE A 140 2.20 3.45 -9.46
CA PHE A 140 1.32 3.06 -8.38
C PHE A 140 0.44 4.25 -8.04
N GLN A 141 -0.76 3.95 -7.56
CA GLN A 141 -1.68 4.95 -7.05
C GLN A 141 -2.17 4.53 -5.68
N LEU A 142 -2.34 5.51 -4.80
CA LEU A 142 -2.72 5.27 -3.41
C LEU A 142 -3.97 6.07 -3.09
N ILE A 143 -4.85 5.49 -2.29
CA ILE A 143 -5.94 6.19 -1.63
C ILE A 143 -5.70 6.03 -0.13
N VAL A 144 -5.20 7.10 0.50
CA VAL A 144 -4.98 7.20 1.94
C VAL A 144 -6.26 7.75 2.58
N ILE A 145 -6.68 7.14 3.69
CA ILE A 145 -7.96 7.36 4.38
C ILE A 145 -7.69 7.52 5.88
#